data_AF-A0A920TDN5-F1
#
_entry.id   AF-A0A920TDN5-F1
#
_cell.length_a   1.000
_cell.length_b   1.000
_cell.length_c   1.000
_cell.angle_alpha   90.00
_cell.angle_beta   90.00
_cell.angle_gamma   90.00
#
_symmetry.space_group_name_H-M   'P 1'
#
loop_
_entity.id
_entity.type
_entity.pdbx_description
1 polymer ?
#
loop_
_entity_poly.entity_id
_entity_poly.type
_entity_poly.pdbx_seq_one_letter_code
_entity_poly.pdbx_strand_id
1 'polypeptide(L)' 'MTAIYRKGRLVHYSALGLRDREQKKPVLWDPIYRIYSMTKPITSRMMMLYERGLFQLDDPVEEYIPEFKE' A
#
# COMPACT_ATOMS: atom_id res chain seq x y z
N MET A 1 6.24 -13.80 -6.51
CA MET A 1 4.84 -14.17 -6.19
C MET A 1 3.94 -13.34 -7.08
N THR A 2 2.90 -13.95 -7.65
CA THR A 2 1.91 -13.28 -8.49
C THR A 2 0.53 -13.79 -8.09
N ALA A 3 -0.41 -12.88 -7.85
CA ALA A 3 -1.79 -13.20 -7.56
C ALA A 3 -2.71 -12.42 -8.50
N ILE A 4 -3.75 -13.08 -9.03
CA ILE A 4 -4.74 -12.47 -9.92
C ILE A 4 -6.11 -12.69 -9.31
N TYR A 5 -6.83 -11.59 -9.08
CA TYR A 5 -8.21 -11.59 -8.64
C TYR A 5 -9.13 -11.21 -9.80
N ARG A 6 -10.24 -11.94 -9.94
CA ARG A 6 -11.30 -11.64 -10.91
C ARG A 6 -12.65 -11.72 -10.20
N LYS A 7 -13.43 -10.63 -10.27
CA LYS A 7 -14.74 -10.53 -9.60
C LYS A 7 -14.67 -10.90 -8.10
N GLY A 8 -13.66 -10.38 -7.41
CA GLY A 8 -13.44 -10.65 -5.98
C GLY A 8 -12.92 -12.05 -5.64
N ARG A 9 -12.67 -12.93 -6.62
CA ARG A 9 -12.15 -14.29 -6.39
C ARG A 9 -10.71 -14.41 -6.85
N LEU A 10 -9.87 -15.05 -6.05
CA LEU A 10 -8.51 -15.43 -6.44
C LEU A 10 -8.60 -16.53 -7.49
N VAL A 11 -8.20 -16.22 -8.73
CA VAL A 11 -8.28 -17.17 -9.86
C VAL A 11 -6.91 -17.73 -10.24
N HIS A 12 -5.83 -17.08 -9.82
CA HIS A 12 -4.48 -17.56 -10.03
C HIS A 12 -3.57 -17.07 -8.91
N TYR A 13 -2.71 -17.96 -8.44
CA TYR A 13 -1.66 -17.68 -7.48
C TYR A 13 -0.41 -18.48 -7.85
N SER A 14 0.74 -17.82 -7.88
CA SER A 14 2.02 -18.45 -8.18
C SER A 14 3.13 -17.89 -7.29
N ALA A 15 3.86 -18.78 -6.62
CA ALA A 15 5.06 -18.46 -5.86
C ALA A 15 6.24 -19.23 -6.48
N LEU A 16 7.15 -18.48 -7.12
CA LEU A 16 8.28 -19.05 -7.85
C LEU A 16 9.58 -18.48 -7.31
N GLY A 17 10.63 -19.30 -7.36
CA GLY A 17 11.99 -18.91 -7.01
C GLY A 17 12.28 -18.94 -5.50
N LEU A 18 13.35 -18.22 -5.13
CA LEU A 18 13.89 -18.18 -3.78
C LEU A 18 13.66 -16.79 -3.17
N ARG A 19 13.12 -16.73 -1.95
CA ARG A 19 13.04 -15.50 -1.16
C ARG A 19 14.40 -15.08 -0.61
N ASP A 20 15.25 -16.08 -0.32
CA ASP A 20 16.64 -15.88 0.10
C ASP A 20 17.52 -16.77 -0.77
N ARG A 21 18.40 -16.14 -1.54
CA ARG A 21 19.28 -16.83 -2.50
C ARG A 21 20.45 -17.52 -1.79
N GLU A 22 21.00 -16.92 -0.75
CA GLU A 22 22.17 -17.43 -0.02
C GLU A 22 21.78 -18.64 0.83
N GLN A 23 20.63 -18.54 1.50
CA GLN A 23 20.09 -19.61 2.34
C GLN A 23 19.21 -20.60 1.56
N LYS A 24 19.10 -20.44 0.23
CA LYS A 24 18.27 -21.25 -0.68
C LYS A 24 16.83 -21.42 -0.19
N LYS A 25 16.24 -20.38 0.43
CA LYS A 25 14.88 -20.45 0.97
C LYS A 25 13.86 -20.18 -0.14
N PRO A 26 12.89 -21.09 -0.38
CA PRO A 26 11.85 -20.86 -1.36
C PRO A 26 10.94 -19.69 -0.95
N VAL A 27 10.25 -19.13 -1.93
CA VAL A 27 9.15 -18.18 -1.67
C VAL A 27 8.00 -18.92 -1.00
N LEU A 28 7.55 -18.43 0.16
CA LEU A 28 6.42 -18.97 0.91
C LEU A 28 5.09 -18.57 0.27
N TRP A 29 4.00 -19.20 0.69
CA TRP A 29 2.63 -18.84 0.26
C TRP A 29 2.13 -17.52 0.89
N ASP A 30 2.68 -17.11 2.03
CA ASP A 30 2.42 -15.81 2.65
C ASP A 30 3.73 -15.07 2.99
N PRO A 31 4.46 -14.61 1.97
CA PRO A 31 5.72 -13.91 2.17
C PRO A 31 5.47 -12.42 2.47
N ILE A 32 6.12 -11.89 3.50
CA ILE A 32 6.14 -10.45 3.75
C ILE A 32 7.18 -9.80 2.84
N TYR A 33 6.76 -8.79 2.05
CA TYR A 33 7.61 -7.99 1.19
C TYR A 33 7.54 -6.51 1.56
N ARG A 34 8.64 -5.78 1.32
CA ARG A 34 8.63 -4.32 1.30
C ARG A 34 8.06 -3.87 -0.03
N ILE A 35 6.87 -3.27 0.00
CA ILE A 35 6.13 -2.87 -1.21
C ILE A 35 6.45 -1.44 -1.69
N TYR A 36 7.28 -0.71 -0.93
CA TYR A 36 7.75 0.64 -1.24
C TYR A 36 6.60 1.56 -1.65
N SER A 37 6.72 2.25 -2.79
CA SER A 37 5.73 3.22 -3.28
C SER A 37 4.30 2.69 -3.43
N MET A 38 4.07 1.36 -3.41
CA MET A 38 2.71 0.81 -3.32
C MET A 38 2.00 1.13 -1.99
N THR A 39 2.68 1.76 -1.02
CA THR A 39 2.02 2.35 0.16
C THR A 39 1.25 3.62 -0.15
N LYS A 40 1.55 4.35 -1.24
CA LYS A 40 0.88 5.62 -1.56
C LYS A 40 -0.65 5.50 -1.72
N PRO A 41 -1.19 4.48 -2.42
CA PRO A 41 -2.65 4.26 -2.47
C PRO A 41 -3.28 3.94 -1.10
N ILE A 42 -2.48 3.44 -0.15
CA ILE A 42 -2.94 3.22 1.22
C ILE A 42 -3.00 4.54 1.98
N THR A 43 -1.96 5.37 1.86
CA THR A 43 -1.93 6.72 2.43
C THR A 43 -3.04 7.60 1.85
N SER A 44 -3.35 7.47 0.55
CA SER A 44 -4.46 8.18 -0.09
C SER A 44 -5.84 7.75 0.41
N ARG A 45 -5.95 6.76 1.33
CA ARG A 45 -7.18 6.56 2.12
C ARG A 45 -7.55 7.76 2.98
N MET A 46 -6.70 8.77 3.06
CA MET A 46 -7.04 10.13 3.48
C MET A 46 -8.30 10.67 2.75
N MET A 47 -8.60 10.22 1.53
CA MET A 47 -9.86 10.54 0.85
C MET A 47 -11.13 10.13 1.63
N MET A 48 -11.07 9.13 2.52
CA MET A 48 -12.20 8.80 3.40
C MET A 48 -12.45 9.89 4.45
N LEU A 49 -11.42 10.62 4.86
CA LEU A 49 -11.55 11.77 5.76
C LEU A 49 -12.10 12.98 5.01
N TYR A 50 -11.70 13.16 3.75
CA TYR A 50 -12.28 14.16 2.84
C TYR A 50 -13.78 13.93 2.63
N GLU A 51 -14.22 12.70 2.35
CA GLU A 51 -15.64 12.35 2.22
C GLU A 51 -16.45 12.61 3.49
N ARG A 52 -15.80 12.60 4.67
CA ARG A 52 -16.42 12.93 5.96
C ARG A 52 -16.42 14.43 6.26
N GLY A 53 -15.87 15.26 5.38
CA GLY A 53 -15.76 16.71 5.56
C GLY A 53 -14.73 17.14 6.61
N LEU A 54 -13.75 16.28 6.94
CA LEU A 54 -12.74 16.59 7.96
C LEU A 54 -11.61 17.48 7.45
N PHE A 55 -11.44 17.59 6.13
CA PHE A 55 -10.60 18.56 5.43
C PHE A 55 -11.08 18.67 3.97
N GLN A 56 -10.73 19.75 3.28
CA GLN A 56 -10.88 19.91 1.83
C GLN A 56 -9.52 19.84 1.14
N LEU A 57 -9.50 19.49 -0.15
CA LEU A 57 -8.25 19.30 -0.90
C LEU A 57 -7.46 20.60 -1.10
N ASP A 58 -8.12 21.73 -0.97
CA ASP A 58 -7.62 23.09 -1.09
C ASP A 58 -7.38 23.77 0.27
N ASP A 59 -7.66 23.10 1.39
CA ASP A 59 -7.32 23.63 2.71
C ASP A 59 -5.80 23.83 2.82
N PRO A 60 -5.34 24.96 3.40
CA PRO A 60 -3.93 25.18 3.65
C PRO A 60 -3.36 24.09 4.58
N VAL A 61 -2.20 23.52 4.22
CA VAL A 61 -1.57 22.47 5.04
C VAL A 61 -1.22 22.96 6.44
N GLU A 62 -0.93 24.26 6.58
CA GLU A 62 -0.59 24.91 7.85
C GLU A 62 -1.72 24.91 8.88
N GLU A 63 -2.97 24.70 8.46
CA GLU A 63 -4.10 24.53 9.38
C GLU A 63 -4.00 23.21 10.16
N TYR A 64 -3.35 22.21 9.57
CA TYR A 64 -3.19 20.87 10.15
C TYR A 64 -1.76 20.60 10.64
N ILE A 65 -0.76 21.25 10.06
CA ILE A 65 0.66 21.10 10.40
C ILE A 65 1.27 22.50 10.59
N PRO A 66 1.21 23.08 11.79
CA PRO A 66 1.61 24.47 12.06
C PRO A 66 3.05 24.81 11.68
N GLU A 67 3.94 23.82 11.61
CA GLU A 67 5.34 23.98 11.20
C GLU A 67 5.51 24.40 9.74
N PHE A 68 4.44 24.37 8.95
CA PHE A 68 4.41 24.88 7.58
C PHE A 68 4.06 26.37 7.49
N LYS A 69 3.75 27.05 8.61
CA LYS A 69 3.59 28.52 8.62
C LYS A 69 4.96 29.18 8.44
N GLU A 70 5.08 30.00 7.40
CA GLU A 70 6.24 30.91 7.22
C GLU A 70 6.33 31.97 8.32
#